data_AF-A0A2U0S036-F1
#
_entry.id   AF-A0A2U0S036-F1
#
_cell.length_a   1.000
_cell.length_b   1.000
_cell.length_c   1.000
_cell.angle_alpha   90.00
_cell.angle_beta   90.00
_cell.angle_gamma   90.00
#
_symmetry.space_group_name_H-M   'P 1'
#
loop_
_entity.id
_entity.type
_entity.pdbx_description
1 polymer ?
#
loop_
_entity_poly.entity_id
_entity_poly.type
_entity_poly.pdbx_seq_one_letter_code
_entity_poly.pdbx_strand_id
1 'polypeptide(L)'
;MLVLPVLYFLPFLWFLLGILILVWVYRDAESRNMNGALWAIIVFFLSVLGLILYLLVRTSPQPASTLNRPITRVCPKCGQVLDEESKYCPRCGKSLE
;
A
#
# COMPACT_ATOMS: atom_id res chain seq x y z
N MET A 1 -24.10 -15.15 -35.91
CA MET A 1 -22.93 -14.39 -36.41
C MET A 1 -22.36 -13.41 -35.38
N LEU A 2 -23.14 -12.86 -34.44
CA LEU A 2 -22.63 -11.90 -33.43
C LEU A 2 -21.90 -12.53 -32.23
N VAL A 3 -22.12 -13.82 -31.93
CA VAL A 3 -21.57 -14.48 -30.73
C VAL A 3 -20.06 -14.74 -30.77
N LEU A 4 -19.50 -15.06 -31.94
CA LEU A 4 -18.08 -15.33 -32.13
C LEU A 4 -17.20 -14.09 -31.85
N PRO A 5 -17.45 -12.92 -32.46
CA PRO A 5 -16.64 -11.73 -32.15
C PRO A 5 -16.79 -11.30 -30.69
N VAL A 6 -17.97 -11.42 -30.10
CA VAL A 6 -18.21 -11.11 -28.68
C VAL A 6 -17.38 -12.02 -27.76
N LEU A 7 -17.28 -13.31 -28.07
CA LEU A 7 -16.49 -14.28 -27.30
C LEU A 7 -14.99 -14.02 -27.30
N TYR A 8 -14.42 -13.41 -28.35
CA TYR A 8 -12.98 -13.12 -28.42
C TYR A 8 -12.63 -11.68 -28.05
N PHE A 9 -13.44 -10.69 -28.46
CA PHE A 9 -13.16 -9.28 -28.17
C PHE A 9 -13.32 -8.93 -26.69
N LEU A 10 -14.33 -9.49 -26.00
CA LEU A 10 -14.54 -9.20 -24.58
C LEU A 10 -13.38 -9.66 -23.68
N PRO A 11 -12.88 -10.91 -23.75
CA PRO A 11 -11.74 -11.32 -22.92
C PRO A 11 -10.44 -10.62 -23.35
N PHE A 12 -10.24 -10.35 -24.64
CA PHE A 12 -9.07 -9.61 -25.12
C PHE A 12 -9.05 -8.19 -24.56
N LEU A 13 -10.18 -7.48 -24.64
CA LEU A 13 -10.32 -6.13 -24.09
C LEU A 13 -10.13 -6.12 -22.56
N TRP A 14 -10.73 -7.09 -21.87
CA TRP A 14 -10.58 -7.24 -20.42
C TRP A 14 -9.12 -7.49 -20.01
N PHE A 15 -8.40 -8.34 -20.75
CA PHE A 15 -6.99 -8.61 -20.52
C PHE A 15 -6.11 -7.39 -20.76
N LEU A 16 -6.39 -6.63 -21.84
CA LEU A 16 -5.69 -5.38 -22.14
C LEU A 16 -5.89 -4.35 -21.01
N LEU A 17 -7.13 -4.18 -20.54
CA LEU A 17 -7.46 -3.33 -19.40
C LEU A 17 -6.76 -3.80 -18.13
N GLY A 18 -6.72 -5.10 -17.86
CA GLY A 18 -6.03 -5.69 -16.71
C GLY A 18 -4.53 -5.37 -16.72
N ILE A 19 -3.86 -5.53 -17.87
CA ILE A 19 -2.45 -5.16 -18.02
C ILE A 19 -2.23 -3.66 -17.79
N LEU A 20 -3.08 -2.82 -18.37
CA LEU A 20 -2.98 -1.37 -18.20
C LEU A 20 -3.14 -0.96 -16.72
N ILE A 21 -4.07 -1.59 -16.01
CA ILE A 21 -4.26 -1.40 -14.57
C ILE A 21 -3.02 -1.85 -13.79
N LEU A 22 -2.44 -3.01 -14.08
CA LEU A 22 -1.25 -3.50 -13.37
C LEU A 22 -0.05 -2.57 -13.56
N VAL A 23 0.20 -2.11 -14.79
CA VAL A 23 1.28 -1.14 -15.08
C VAL A 23 1.02 0.18 -14.37
N TRP A 24 -0.23 0.63 -14.35
CA TRP A 24 -0.62 1.85 -13.63
C TRP A 24 -0.42 1.72 -12.12
N VAL A 25 -0.85 0.61 -11.50
CA VAL A 25 -0.65 0.34 -10.07
C VAL A 25 0.84 0.31 -9.73
N TYR A 26 1.64 -0.40 -10.53
CA TYR A 26 3.09 -0.45 -10.33
C TYR A 26 3.71 0.96 -10.32
N ARG A 27 3.40 1.77 -11.33
CA ARG A 27 3.93 3.13 -11.43
C ARG A 27 3.42 4.06 -10.33
N ASP A 28 2.14 3.99 -9.97
CA ASP A 28 1.55 4.79 -8.89
C ASP A 28 2.16 4.40 -7.54
N ALA A 29 2.41 3.11 -7.30
CA ALA A 29 3.04 2.62 -6.07
C ALA A 29 4.52 3.06 -5.95
N GLU A 30 5.31 2.91 -7.01
CA GLU A 30 6.70 3.39 -7.03
C GLU A 30 6.79 4.91 -6.86
N SER A 31 5.87 5.67 -7.48
CA SER A 31 5.80 7.13 -7.30
C SER A 31 5.51 7.56 -5.85
N ARG A 32 4.97 6.64 -5.05
CA ARG A 32 4.64 6.83 -3.63
C ARG A 32 5.68 6.22 -2.69
N ASN A 33 6.84 5.81 -3.21
CA ASN A 33 7.89 5.10 -2.44
C ASN A 33 7.38 3.81 -1.78
N MET A 34 6.39 3.15 -2.38
CA MET A 34 5.94 1.80 -1.99
C MET A 34 6.51 0.77 -2.97
N ASN A 35 6.69 -0.49 -2.54
CA ASN A 35 7.14 -1.55 -3.45
C ASN A 35 6.08 -1.81 -4.53
N GLY A 36 6.32 -1.32 -5.75
CA GLY A 36 5.33 -1.40 -6.83
C GLY A 36 5.10 -2.82 -7.32
N ALA A 37 6.14 -3.66 -7.31
CA ALA A 37 6.02 -5.06 -7.71
C ALA A 37 5.11 -5.84 -6.75
N LEU A 38 5.25 -5.60 -5.44
CA LEU A 38 4.41 -6.22 -4.42
C LEU A 38 2.94 -5.84 -4.62
N TRP A 39 2.64 -4.55 -4.81
CA TRP A 39 1.26 -4.09 -5.04
C TRP A 39 0.68 -4.61 -6.35
N ALA A 40 1.46 -4.65 -7.43
CA ALA A 40 1.03 -5.24 -8.70
C ALA A 40 0.72 -6.74 -8.54
N ILE A 41 1.54 -7.50 -7.79
CA ILE A 41 1.31 -8.92 -7.50
C ILE A 41 0.00 -9.11 -6.70
N ILE A 42 -0.23 -8.31 -5.66
CA ILE A 42 -1.48 -8.35 -4.88
C ILE A 42 -2.67 -8.09 -5.79
N VAL A 43 -2.63 -7.04 -6.62
CA VAL A 43 -3.71 -6.70 -7.57
C VAL A 43 -3.90 -7.79 -8.62
N PHE A 44 -2.84 -8.48 -9.05
CA PHE A 44 -2.97 -9.59 -9.99
C PHE A 44 -3.72 -10.78 -9.38
N PHE A 45 -3.35 -11.22 -8.18
CA PHE A 45 -3.98 -12.40 -7.55
C PHE A 45 -5.35 -12.11 -6.92
N LEU A 46 -5.54 -10.91 -6.35
CA LEU A 46 -6.81 -10.51 -5.75
C LEU A 46 -7.72 -9.77 -6.76
N SER A 47 -7.24 -9.50 -7.97
CA SER A 47 -7.98 -8.83 -9.04
C SER A 47 -8.62 -7.52 -8.54
N VAL A 48 -9.95 -7.38 -8.69
CA VAL A 48 -10.73 -6.22 -8.26
C VAL A 48 -10.58 -5.97 -6.75
N LEU A 49 -10.55 -7.01 -5.91
CA LEU A 49 -10.34 -6.89 -4.47
C LEU A 49 -8.98 -6.27 -4.15
N GLY A 50 -7.93 -6.69 -4.86
CA GLY A 50 -6.59 -6.14 -4.70
C GLY A 50 -6.53 -4.67 -5.10
N LEU A 51 -7.24 -4.30 -6.17
CA LEU A 51 -7.33 -2.91 -6.62
C LEU A 51 -8.07 -2.05 -5.58
N ILE A 52 -9.17 -2.54 -5.01
CA ILE A 52 -9.89 -1.83 -3.95
C ILE A 52 -8.99 -1.63 -2.72
N LEU A 53 -8.26 -2.67 -2.29
CA LEU A 53 -7.31 -2.59 -1.19
C LEU A 53 -6.20 -1.56 -1.47
N TYR A 54 -5.63 -1.60 -2.68
CA TYR A 54 -4.65 -0.62 -3.13
C TYR A 54 -5.21 0.81 -3.09
N LEU A 55 -6.42 1.02 -3.59
CA LEU A 55 -7.08 2.33 -3.60
C LEU A 55 -7.43 2.83 -2.19
N LEU A 56 -7.71 1.94 -1.24
CA LEU A 56 -7.95 2.30 0.15
C LEU A 56 -6.64 2.71 0.82
N VAL A 57 -5.58 1.93 0.64
CA VAL A 57 -4.26 2.21 1.22
C VAL A 57 -3.61 3.45 0.62
N ARG A 58 -3.73 3.67 -0.69
CA ARG A 58 -3.17 4.89 -1.32
C ARG A 58 -3.83 6.18 -0.84
N THR A 59 -5.07 6.10 -0.35
CA THR A 59 -5.86 7.24 0.15
C THR A 59 -5.59 7.51 1.63
N SER A 60 -5.15 6.49 2.38
CA SER A 60 -4.69 6.66 3.75
C SER A 60 -3.21 7.08 3.76
N PRO A 61 -2.82 8.10 4.56
CA PRO A 61 -1.46 8.15 5.07
C PRO A 61 -1.20 6.82 5.80
N GLN A 62 -0.08 6.14 5.50
CA GLN A 62 0.25 4.77 5.91
C GLN A 62 -0.53 4.23 7.13
N PRO A 63 -1.51 3.33 6.94
CA PRO A 63 -2.13 2.61 8.03
C PRO A 63 -1.51 1.20 8.15
N ALA A 64 -1.00 0.90 9.34
CA ALA A 64 -0.94 -0.43 9.94
C ALA A 64 0.06 -1.48 9.41
N SER A 65 1.36 -1.18 9.47
CA SER A 65 2.32 -2.17 10.00
C SER A 65 3.12 -1.67 11.21
N THR A 66 2.72 -0.53 11.81
CA THR A 66 3.33 -0.04 13.06
C THR A 66 2.36 0.83 13.86
N LEU A 67 1.12 0.38 14.09
CA LEU A 67 0.27 1.04 15.07
C LEU A 67 -0.51 0.02 15.91
N ASN A 68 0.22 -0.81 16.62
CA ASN A 68 -0.25 -1.26 17.92
C ASN A 68 0.87 -1.01 18.93
N ARG A 69 1.05 0.25 19.28
CA ARG A 69 1.92 0.62 20.37
C ARG A 69 1.10 1.46 21.34
N PRO A 70 0.82 0.96 22.55
CA PRO A 70 0.26 1.81 23.59
C PRO A 70 1.24 2.97 23.82
N ILE A 71 0.68 4.17 23.78
CA ILE A 71 1.36 5.41 24.09
C ILE A 71 1.57 5.42 25.60
N THR A 72 2.78 5.16 26.08
CA THR A 72 3.01 5.00 27.53
C THR A 72 4.18 5.82 28.06
N ARG A 73 4.96 6.51 27.22
CA ARG A 73 6.10 7.31 27.73
C ARG A 73 6.38 8.60 26.97
N VAL A 74 6.89 9.59 27.70
CA VAL A 74 7.32 10.88 27.15
C VAL A 74 8.84 10.93 27.13
N CYS A 75 9.42 11.37 26.01
CA CYS A 75 10.85 11.57 25.89
C CYS A 75 11.33 12.65 26.89
N PRO A 76 12.27 12.35 27.81
CA PRO A 76 12.71 13.30 28.82
C PRO A 76 13.54 14.48 28.26
N LYS A 77 13.99 14.41 27.00
CA LYS A 77 14.81 15.46 26.36
C LYS A 77 13.99 16.46 25.55
N CYS A 78 12.94 16.01 24.87
CA CYS A 78 12.17 16.85 23.93
C CYS A 78 10.66 16.85 24.15
N GLY A 79 10.16 16.09 25.14
CA GLY A 79 8.73 16.02 25.44
C GLY A 79 7.89 15.29 24.39
N GLN A 80 8.50 14.64 23.40
CA GLN A 80 7.74 13.85 22.43
C GLN A 80 7.11 12.64 23.12
N VAL A 81 5.82 12.44 22.86
CA VAL A 81 5.07 11.26 23.26
C VAL A 81 5.49 10.06 22.39
N LEU A 82 5.84 8.96 23.02
CA LEU A 82 6.46 7.79 22.40
C LEU A 82 5.85 6.49 22.88
N ASP A 83 6.00 5.50 22.03
CA ASP A 83 5.64 4.12 22.27
C ASP A 83 6.62 3.41 23.21
N GLU A 84 6.17 2.41 23.96
CA GLU A 84 7.04 1.62 24.86
C GLU A 84 8.19 0.92 24.15
N GLU A 85 7.99 0.49 22.90
CA GLU A 85 9.00 -0.25 22.13
C GLU A 85 10.06 0.65 21.45
N SER A 86 9.94 1.97 21.58
CA SER A 86 10.82 2.92 20.86
C SER A 86 12.21 3.03 21.49
N LYS A 87 13.20 2.25 21.06
CA LYS A 87 14.58 2.32 21.59
C LYS A 87 15.23 3.72 21.50
N TYR A 88 14.85 4.51 20.50
CA TYR A 88 15.37 5.85 20.27
C TYR A 88 14.23 6.83 19.97
N CYS A 89 14.39 8.08 20.39
CA CYS A 89 13.44 9.14 20.06
C CYS A 89 13.65 9.66 18.62
N PRO A 90 12.64 9.61 17.73
CA PRO A 90 12.76 10.09 16.36
C PRO A 90 12.90 11.62 16.25
N ARG A 91 12.50 12.39 17.26
CA ARG A 91 12.71 13.86 17.27
C ARG A 91 14.13 14.29 17.54
N CYS A 92 14.76 13.64 18.52
CA CYS A 92 15.93 14.19 19.19
C CYS A 92 17.11 13.22 19.30
N GLY A 93 16.95 12.00 18.79
CA GLY A 93 17.99 10.96 18.73
C GLY A 93 18.39 10.37 20.09
N LYS A 94 17.73 10.76 21.19
CA LYS A 94 18.05 10.23 22.53
C LYS A 94 17.66 8.76 22.62
N SER A 95 18.56 7.91 23.12
CA SER A 95 18.25 6.53 23.50
C SER A 95 17.35 6.50 24.75
N LEU A 96 16.40 5.58 24.71
CA LEU A 96 15.34 5.32 25.70
C LEU A 96 15.42 3.88 26.23
N GLU A 97 16.48 3.17 25.85
CA GLU A 97 16.92 1.89 26.41
C GLU A 97 17.46 2.09 27.83
#